data_AF-R7U627-F1
#
_entry.id   AF-R7U627-F1
#
_cell.length_a   1.000
_cell.length_b   1.000
_cell.length_c   1.000
_cell.angle_alpha   90.00
_cell.angle_beta   90.00
_cell.angle_gamma   90.00
#
_symmetry.space_group_name_H-M   'P 1'
#
loop_
_entity.id
_entity.type
_entity.pdbx_description
1 polymer ?
#
loop_
_entity_poly.entity_id
_entity_poly.type
_entity_poly.pdbx_seq_one_letter_code
_entity_poly.pdbx_strand_id
1 'polypeptide(L)'
;KTSRPRATATSKRAAEPLSVQCVAVSADVGAAALCFRRTCISGLVVGIDAVIGLSEQLLTTGQMQFLLMYKFSQDHLELFFNAVRRFGGWNNNPSVNHFKAAFRALISRCRAAAVYGST
;
A
#
# COMPACT_ATOMS: atom_id res chain seq x y z
N LYS A 1 29.62 -16.43 -36.96
CA LYS A 1 28.32 -17.11 -36.77
C LYS A 1 28.31 -17.78 -35.41
N THR A 2 27.55 -17.24 -34.45
CA THR A 2 26.95 -17.96 -33.30
C THR A 2 26.12 -16.95 -32.51
N SER A 3 24.89 -16.75 -32.97
CA SER A 3 23.83 -16.04 -32.29
C SER A 3 23.40 -16.81 -31.03
N ARG A 4 23.57 -16.22 -29.84
CA ARG A 4 22.93 -16.73 -28.62
C ARG A 4 21.44 -16.35 -28.65
N PRO A 5 20.51 -17.27 -28.36
CA PRO A 5 19.09 -16.97 -28.39
C PRO A 5 18.70 -16.10 -27.19
N ARG A 6 17.94 -15.04 -27.47
CA ARG A 6 17.24 -14.22 -26.47
C ARG A 6 16.09 -15.07 -25.93
N ALA A 7 16.19 -15.49 -24.66
CA ALA A 7 15.11 -16.21 -23.99
C ALA A 7 13.85 -15.35 -23.95
N THR A 8 12.86 -15.73 -24.75
CA THR A 8 11.50 -15.21 -24.74
C THR A 8 10.75 -15.81 -23.55
N ALA A 9 10.87 -15.17 -22.38
CA ALA A 9 10.14 -15.53 -21.17
C ALA A 9 8.80 -14.77 -21.03
N THR A 10 8.11 -14.50 -22.14
CA THR A 10 6.83 -13.76 -22.15
C THR A 10 5.60 -14.63 -22.35
N SER A 11 5.72 -15.94 -22.55
CA SER A 11 4.58 -16.77 -22.97
C SER A 11 3.79 -17.47 -21.85
N LYS A 12 4.18 -17.38 -20.57
CA LYS A 12 3.54 -18.18 -19.50
C LYS A 12 2.83 -17.39 -18.39
N ARG A 13 2.70 -16.06 -18.50
CA ARG A 13 2.11 -15.21 -17.45
C ARG A 13 0.58 -15.04 -17.53
N ALA A 14 -0.09 -15.61 -18.54
CA ALA A 14 -1.48 -15.29 -18.83
C ALA A 14 -2.52 -16.19 -18.11
N ALA A 15 -2.10 -17.21 -17.34
CA ALA A 15 -3.02 -18.19 -16.75
C ALA A 15 -2.91 -18.32 -15.22
N GLU A 16 -2.12 -17.48 -14.55
CA GLU A 16 -1.98 -17.51 -13.10
C GLU A 16 -2.95 -16.49 -12.45
N PRO A 17 -3.60 -16.82 -11.33
CA PRO A 17 -4.50 -15.89 -10.65
C PRO A 17 -3.73 -14.63 -10.23
N LEU A 18 -4.37 -13.46 -10.37
CA LEU A 18 -3.82 -12.12 -10.05
C LEU A 18 -3.08 -12.04 -8.70
N SER A 19 -3.52 -12.83 -7.72
CA SER A 19 -2.87 -12.96 -6.40
C SER A 19 -1.44 -13.52 -6.50
N VAL A 20 -1.17 -14.48 -7.38
CA VAL A 20 0.17 -15.06 -7.62
C VAL A 20 1.04 -14.10 -8.41
N GLN A 21 0.46 -13.26 -9.27
CA GLN A 21 1.18 -12.27 -10.06
C GLN A 21 1.67 -11.08 -9.22
N CYS A 22 0.84 -10.57 -8.30
CA CYS A 22 1.24 -9.56 -7.31
C CYS A 22 2.37 -10.04 -6.38
N VAL A 23 2.32 -11.30 -5.95
CA VAL A 23 3.35 -11.91 -5.10
C VAL A 23 4.65 -12.11 -5.87
N ALA A 24 4.58 -12.60 -7.12
CA ALA A 24 5.75 -12.81 -7.96
C ALA A 24 6.47 -11.50 -8.31
N VAL A 25 5.74 -10.42 -8.59
CA VAL A 25 6.35 -9.10 -8.83
C VAL A 25 6.97 -8.52 -7.55
N SER A 26 6.37 -8.77 -6.38
CA SER A 26 6.93 -8.32 -5.10
C SER A 26 8.24 -9.01 -4.73
N ALA A 27 8.41 -10.29 -5.11
CA ALA A 27 9.64 -11.05 -4.87
C ALA A 27 10.84 -10.53 -5.71
N ASP A 28 10.61 -10.07 -6.93
CA ASP A 28 11.66 -9.52 -7.80
C ASP A 28 12.11 -8.10 -7.37
N VAL A 29 11.28 -7.35 -6.65
CA VAL A 29 11.62 -6.01 -6.12
C VAL A 29 12.54 -6.10 -4.89
N GLY A 30 12.43 -7.16 -4.09
CA GLY A 30 13.21 -7.31 -2.85
C GLY A 30 14.70 -7.59 -3.05
N ALA A 31 15.12 -8.09 -4.22
CA ALA A 31 16.48 -8.55 -4.47
C ALA A 31 17.37 -7.54 -5.21
N ALA A 32 16.82 -6.45 -5.73
CA ALA A 32 17.56 -5.56 -6.62
C ALA A 32 17.69 -4.15 -6.02
N ALA A 33 18.93 -3.77 -5.71
CA ALA A 33 19.34 -2.38 -5.53
C ALA A 33 19.13 -1.61 -6.86
N LEU A 34 17.89 -1.28 -7.17
CA LEU A 34 17.52 -0.56 -8.38
C LEU A 34 17.55 0.93 -8.10
N CYS A 35 18.26 1.65 -8.96
CA CYS A 35 18.17 3.10 -9.11
C CYS A 35 16.72 3.59 -8.94
N PHE A 36 16.55 4.69 -8.20
CA PHE A 36 15.28 5.36 -7.92
C PHE A 36 14.35 5.46 -9.13
N ARG A 37 14.90 5.69 -10.33
CA ARG A 37 14.08 5.78 -11.56
C ARG A 37 13.41 4.47 -11.94
N ARG A 38 14.09 3.34 -11.78
CA ARG A 38 13.51 2.02 -12.11
C ARG A 38 12.47 1.60 -11.07
N THR A 39 12.70 1.89 -9.78
CA THR A 39 11.73 1.57 -8.73
C THR A 39 10.46 2.41 -8.84
N CYS A 40 10.56 3.71 -9.14
CA CYS A 40 9.38 4.57 -9.34
C CYS A 40 8.53 4.14 -10.53
N ILE A 41 9.15 3.85 -11.68
CA ILE A 41 8.40 3.43 -12.89
C ILE A 41 7.77 2.05 -12.67
N SER A 42 8.51 1.09 -12.12
CA SER A 42 7.96 -0.23 -11.81
C SER A 42 6.84 -0.15 -10.76
N GLY A 43 6.99 0.69 -9.73
CA GLY A 43 5.95 0.92 -8.73
C GLY A 43 4.68 1.52 -9.33
N LEU A 44 4.80 2.43 -10.30
CA LEU A 44 3.65 2.97 -11.03
C LEU A 44 2.93 1.90 -11.85
N VAL A 45 3.67 1.07 -12.59
CA VAL A 45 3.07 -0.03 -13.38
C VAL A 45 2.32 -1.01 -12.49
N VAL A 46 2.96 -1.46 -11.40
CA VAL A 46 2.33 -2.35 -10.42
C VAL A 46 1.10 -1.71 -9.78
N GLY A 47 1.17 -0.41 -9.48
CA GLY A 47 0.02 0.33 -8.95
C GLY A 47 -1.17 0.37 -9.90
N ILE A 48 -0.92 0.61 -11.20
CA ILE A 48 -1.97 0.60 -12.23
C ILE A 48 -2.59 -0.78 -12.37
N ASP A 49 -1.76 -1.83 -12.48
CA ASP A 49 -2.22 -3.21 -12.62
C ASP A 49 -3.07 -3.64 -11.40
N ALA A 50 -2.64 -3.27 -10.20
CA ALA A 50 -3.38 -3.56 -8.96
C ALA A 50 -4.74 -2.86 -8.91
N VAL A 51 -4.83 -1.60 -9.36
CA VAL A 51 -6.11 -0.85 -9.38
C VAL A 51 -7.08 -1.45 -10.38
N ILE A 52 -6.60 -1.86 -11.56
CA ILE A 52 -7.43 -2.54 -12.56
C ILE A 52 -7.98 -3.84 -11.96
N GLY A 53 -7.12 -4.69 -11.41
CA GLY A 53 -7.55 -5.96 -10.81
C GLY A 53 -8.52 -5.79 -9.62
N LEU A 54 -8.28 -4.81 -8.75
CA LEU A 54 -9.21 -4.48 -7.66
C LEU A 54 -10.55 -3.98 -8.19
N SER A 55 -10.54 -3.13 -9.22
CA SER A 55 -11.77 -2.59 -9.79
C SER A 55 -12.64 -3.70 -10.40
N GLU A 56 -12.04 -4.65 -11.12
CA GLU A 56 -12.75 -5.79 -11.69
C GLU A 56 -13.37 -6.66 -10.58
N GLN A 57 -12.62 -6.96 -9.52
CA GLN A 57 -13.13 -7.78 -8.42
C GLN A 57 -14.26 -7.09 -7.64
N LEU A 58 -14.12 -5.81 -7.29
CA LEU A 58 -15.05 -5.12 -6.40
C LEU A 58 -16.28 -4.54 -7.13
N LEU A 59 -16.12 -4.12 -8.39
CA LEU A 59 -17.22 -3.54 -9.15
C LEU A 59 -18.08 -4.65 -9.79
N THR A 60 -17.46 -5.73 -10.28
CA THR A 60 -18.21 -6.84 -10.92
C THR A 60 -18.97 -7.70 -9.89
N THR A 61 -18.50 -7.78 -8.65
CA THR A 61 -19.27 -8.40 -7.54
C THR A 61 -20.46 -7.56 -7.09
N GLY A 62 -20.59 -6.31 -7.56
CA GLY A 62 -21.70 -5.42 -7.24
C GLY A 62 -21.70 -4.86 -5.82
N GLN A 63 -20.63 -5.08 -5.05
CA GLN A 63 -20.52 -4.61 -3.65
C GLN A 63 -20.25 -3.11 -3.55
N MET A 64 -19.60 -2.52 -4.55
CA MET A 64 -19.28 -1.09 -4.61
C MET A 64 -19.62 -0.51 -5.97
N GLN A 65 -20.11 0.73 -5.98
CA GLN A 65 -20.45 1.47 -7.21
C GLN A 65 -19.27 2.26 -7.78
N PHE A 66 -18.31 2.64 -6.93
CA PHE A 66 -17.13 3.40 -7.31
C PHE A 66 -15.98 3.10 -6.33
N LEU A 67 -14.74 3.24 -6.80
CA LEU A 67 -13.55 3.03 -5.99
C LEU A 67 -12.93 4.38 -5.58
N LEU A 68 -12.74 4.59 -4.28
CA LEU A 68 -12.18 5.85 -3.78
C LEU A 68 -10.65 5.74 -3.63
N MET A 69 -9.92 6.10 -4.69
CA MET A 69 -8.45 5.94 -4.78
C MET A 69 -7.68 6.58 -3.62
N TYR A 70 -8.20 7.68 -3.06
CA TYR A 70 -7.61 8.34 -1.89
C TYR A 70 -7.46 7.41 -0.68
N LYS A 71 -8.37 6.44 -0.49
CA LYS A 71 -8.30 5.47 0.64
C LYS A 71 -7.13 4.49 0.52
N PHE A 72 -6.60 4.30 -0.69
CA PHE A 72 -5.43 3.46 -0.95
C PHE A 72 -4.11 4.23 -0.83
N SER A 73 -4.17 5.57 -0.71
CA SER A 73 -2.98 6.39 -0.51
C SER A 73 -2.40 6.21 0.89
N GLN A 74 -1.07 6.22 0.99
CA GLN A 74 -0.35 6.19 2.28
C GLN A 74 -0.54 7.49 3.09
N ASP A 75 -1.07 8.56 2.50
CA ASP A 75 -1.30 9.87 3.13
C ASP A 75 -1.98 9.77 4.50
N HIS A 76 -2.91 8.84 4.65
CA HIS A 76 -3.57 8.59 5.93
C HIS A 76 -2.61 8.19 7.05
N LEU A 77 -1.63 7.33 6.74
CA LEU A 77 -0.60 6.93 7.69
C LEU A 77 0.39 8.06 7.94
N GLU A 78 0.76 8.82 6.91
CA GLU A 78 1.65 9.98 7.06
C GLU A 78 1.02 11.05 7.96
N LEU A 79 -0.25 11.36 7.75
CA LEU A 79 -1.02 12.29 8.57
C LEU A 79 -1.14 11.78 10.02
N PHE A 80 -1.35 10.48 10.20
CA PHE A 80 -1.33 9.85 11.52
C PHE A 80 0.03 10.00 12.22
N PHE A 81 1.14 9.71 11.53
CA PHE A 81 2.47 9.87 12.13
C PHE A 81 2.80 11.34 12.43
N ASN A 82 2.31 12.27 11.61
CA ASN A 82 2.41 13.70 11.92
C ASN A 82 1.66 14.04 13.21
N ALA A 83 0.44 13.53 13.40
CA ALA A 83 -0.31 13.72 14.65
C ALA A 83 0.42 13.13 15.86
N VAL A 84 1.05 11.95 15.72
CA VAL A 84 1.85 11.35 16.79
C VAL A 84 3.09 12.19 17.12
N ARG A 85 3.78 12.74 16.12
CA ARG A 85 4.92 13.66 16.36
C ARG A 85 4.47 14.90 17.13
N ARG A 86 3.29 15.47 16.80
CA ARG A 86 2.72 16.62 17.51
C ARG A 86 2.27 16.30 18.95
N PHE A 87 1.94 15.05 19.25
CA PHE A 87 1.59 14.62 20.61
C PHE A 87 2.76 14.78 21.60
N GLY A 88 4.01 14.66 21.12
CA GLY A 88 5.23 14.81 21.93
C GLY A 88 5.65 16.26 22.20
N GLY A 89 4.84 17.26 21.84
CA GLY A 89 5.21 18.67 21.99
C GLY A 89 6.41 19.04 21.11
N TRP A 90 7.53 19.41 21.74
CA TRP A 90 8.79 19.74 21.04
C TRP A 90 9.63 18.50 20.68
N ASN A 91 9.19 17.29 21.06
CA ASN A 91 9.89 16.06 20.70
C ASN A 91 9.46 15.54 19.32
N ASN A 92 10.15 16.02 18.27
CA ASN A 92 9.88 15.63 16.88
C ASN A 92 10.21 14.15 16.56
N ASN A 93 10.96 13.46 17.43
CA ASN A 93 11.33 12.06 17.27
C ASN A 93 10.87 11.25 18.50
N PRO A 94 9.58 10.89 18.58
CA PRO A 94 9.05 10.17 19.73
C PRO A 94 9.69 8.79 19.87
N SER A 95 10.05 8.41 21.09
CA SER A 95 10.46 7.03 21.37
C SER A 95 9.28 6.06 21.26
N VAL A 96 9.56 4.75 21.18
CA VAL A 96 8.54 3.69 21.08
C VAL A 96 7.49 3.79 22.20
N ASN A 97 7.89 4.18 23.41
CA ASN A 97 6.95 4.34 24.53
C ASN A 97 6.02 5.55 24.34
N HIS A 98 6.52 6.65 23.77
CA HIS A 98 5.69 7.80 23.41
C HIS A 98 4.70 7.45 22.31
N PHE A 99 5.13 6.68 21.30
CA PHE A 99 4.23 6.17 20.26
C PHE A 99 3.11 5.30 20.87
N LYS A 100 3.46 4.35 21.74
CA LYS A 100 2.47 3.49 22.43
C LYS A 100 1.46 4.32 23.24
N ALA A 101 1.93 5.32 23.98
CA ALA A 101 1.06 6.19 24.77
C ALA A 101 0.12 7.02 23.87
N ALA A 102 0.65 7.65 22.82
CA ALA A 102 -0.14 8.42 21.86
C ALA A 102 -1.19 7.55 21.15
N PHE A 103 -0.82 6.34 20.74
CA PHE A 103 -1.73 5.40 20.08
C PHE A 103 -2.86 4.92 21.02
N ARG A 104 -2.53 4.59 22.28
CA ARG A 104 -3.53 4.24 23.30
C ARG A 104 -4.49 5.41 23.55
N ALA A 105 -3.97 6.63 23.69
CA ALA A 105 -4.79 7.83 23.86
C ALA A 105 -5.72 8.07 22.67
N LEU A 106 -5.23 7.90 21.43
CA LEU A 106 -6.03 8.05 20.22
C LEU A 106 -7.18 7.03 20.18
N ILE A 107 -6.89 5.74 20.41
CA ILE A 107 -7.92 4.69 20.41
C ILE A 107 -8.99 4.97 21.46
N SER A 108 -8.60 5.37 22.67
CA SER A 108 -9.55 5.73 23.73
C SER A 108 -10.46 6.89 23.32
N ARG A 109 -9.91 7.91 22.65
CA ARG A 109 -10.69 9.06 22.15
C ARG A 109 -11.62 8.68 20.99
N CYS A 110 -11.14 7.88 20.04
CA CYS A 110 -11.96 7.40 18.92
C CYS A 110 -13.09 6.49 19.41
N ARG A 111 -12.82 5.60 20.38
CA ARG A 111 -13.86 4.75 20.98
C ARG A 111 -14.88 5.56 21.76
N ALA A 112 -14.45 6.52 22.59
CA ALA A 112 -15.37 7.40 23.30
C ALA A 112 -16.26 8.18 22.30
N ALA A 113 -15.67 8.77 21.25
CA ALA A 113 -16.43 9.46 20.22
C ALA A 113 -17.45 8.56 19.50
N ALA A 114 -17.10 7.30 19.23
CA ALA A 114 -18.02 6.33 18.62
C ALA A 114 -19.20 5.97 19.55
N VAL A 115 -18.97 5.92 20.87
CA VAL A 115 -20.01 5.63 21.86
C VAL A 115 -20.93 6.84 22.08
N TYR A 116 -20.39 8.06 22.10
CA TYR A 116 -21.18 9.29 22.31
C TYR A 116 -21.84 9.84 21.02
N GLY A 117 -21.43 9.41 19.84
CA GLY A 117 -22.03 9.82 18.56
C GLY A 117 -23.20 8.94 18.10
N SER A 118 -23.60 7.94 18.89
CA SER A 118 -24.67 7.00 18.57
C SER A 118 -25.93 7.15 19.46
N THR A 119 -25.98 8.20 20.27
CA THR A 119 -27.15 8.64 21.08
C THR A 119 -27.60 10.01 20.59
#